data_AF-A0A0M0BVF0-F1
#
_entry.id   AF-A0A0M0BVF0-F1
#
_cell.length_a   1.000
_cell.length_b   1.000
_cell.length_c   1.000
_cell.angle_alpha   90.00
_cell.angle_beta   90.00
_cell.angle_gamma   90.00
#
_symmetry.space_group_name_H-M   'P 1'
#
loop_
_entity.id
_entity.type
_entity.pdbx_description
1 polymer ?
#
loop_
_entity_poly.entity_id
_entity_poly.type
_entity_poly.pdbx_seq_one_letter_code
_entity_poly.pdbx_strand_id
1 'polypeptide(L)'
;HLNPSLAYALIENSRAGRFNIEKAKKIGVPEGPLWSKLQSGQSVKLPDERIIKPETILGAPRPGRKIVYTGDTGPSEKIAKLAEFADLLIHEATFEDEMNERAIEDGHSTPSMAAKIAKVASVKHLVLTHISARYKNADVLLQQAKKTFVNTNLAEDFLRLELPLNED
;
A
#
# COMPACT_ATOMS: atom_id res chain seq x y z
N HIS A 1 17.71 -4.59 -12.32
CA HIS A 1 17.82 -5.99 -12.78
C HIS A 1 18.67 -6.03 -14.06
N LEU A 2 19.22 -7.19 -14.40
CA LEU A 2 20.10 -7.35 -15.57
C LEU A 2 19.36 -7.22 -16.91
N ASN A 3 18.09 -7.61 -16.92
CA ASN A 3 17.17 -7.42 -18.04
C ASN A 3 16.13 -6.33 -17.72
N PRO A 4 15.44 -5.77 -18.73
CA PRO A 4 14.30 -4.90 -18.50
C PRO A 4 13.30 -5.55 -17.54
N SER A 5 13.05 -4.88 -16.42
CA SER A 5 12.15 -5.33 -15.36
C SER A 5 11.24 -4.17 -14.95
N LEU A 6 10.00 -4.50 -14.58
CA LEU A 6 8.98 -3.54 -14.18
C LEU A 6 8.52 -3.81 -12.76
N ALA A 7 8.25 -2.74 -12.03
CA ALA A 7 7.54 -2.76 -10.78
C ALA A 7 6.13 -2.19 -10.97
N TYR A 8 5.17 -2.73 -10.24
CA TYR A 8 3.77 -2.32 -10.32
C TYR A 8 3.30 -1.74 -8.98
N ALA A 9 2.55 -0.65 -9.06
CA ALA A 9 1.77 -0.14 -7.94
C ALA A 9 0.29 -0.34 -8.25
N LEU A 10 -0.39 -1.11 -7.41
CA LEU A 10 -1.84 -1.27 -7.43
C LEU A 10 -2.41 -0.27 -6.43
N ILE A 11 -3.06 0.76 -6.94
CA ILE A 11 -3.60 1.87 -6.15
C ILE A 11 -5.11 1.85 -6.30
N GLU A 12 -5.79 1.59 -5.19
CA GLU A 12 -7.24 1.68 -5.12
C GLU A 12 -7.66 3.16 -5.07
N ASN A 13 -8.77 3.48 -5.76
CA ASN A 13 -9.33 4.82 -5.74
C ASN A 13 -9.69 5.23 -4.30
N SER A 14 -9.50 6.53 -4.01
CA SER A 14 -9.96 7.09 -2.74
C SER A 14 -11.47 6.92 -2.59
N ARG A 15 -11.91 6.62 -1.37
CA ARG A 15 -13.31 6.52 -1.00
C ARG A 15 -13.82 7.89 -0.56
N ALA A 16 -15.08 8.14 -0.82
CA ALA A 16 -15.77 9.29 -0.25
C ALA A 16 -15.63 9.30 1.29
N GLY A 17 -15.54 10.51 1.84
CA GLY A 17 -15.51 10.72 3.28
C GLY A 17 -16.76 10.18 3.96
N ARG A 18 -16.68 10.03 5.28
CA ARG A 18 -17.83 9.59 6.08
C ARG A 18 -18.94 10.64 5.96
N PHE A 19 -20.17 10.20 5.73
CA PHE A 19 -21.33 11.07 5.64
C PHE A 19 -21.68 11.64 7.03
N ASN A 20 -21.77 12.96 7.15
CA ASN A 20 -22.20 13.58 8.40
C ASN A 20 -23.73 13.71 8.45
N ILE A 21 -24.36 12.71 9.09
CA ILE A 21 -25.81 12.62 9.26
C ILE A 21 -26.37 13.85 9.99
N GLU A 22 -25.75 14.25 11.10
CA GLU A 22 -26.21 15.38 11.90
C GLU A 22 -26.21 16.69 11.11
N LYS A 23 -25.14 16.92 10.34
CA LYS A 23 -25.01 18.10 9.49
C LYS A 23 -26.03 18.08 8.36
N ALA A 24 -26.27 16.93 7.74
CA ALA A 24 -27.29 16.78 6.69
C ALA A 24 -28.69 17.11 7.21
N LYS A 25 -29.05 16.59 8.38
CA LYS A 25 -30.32 16.91 9.06
C LYS A 25 -30.41 18.38 9.43
N LYS A 26 -29.35 18.96 10.01
CA LYS A 26 -29.30 20.36 10.43
C LYS A 26 -29.52 21.34 9.28
N ILE A 27 -29.03 21.03 8.07
CA ILE A 27 -29.23 21.90 6.90
C ILE A 27 -30.47 21.53 6.08
N GLY A 28 -31.25 20.54 6.51
CA GLY A 28 -32.53 20.17 5.91
C GLY A 28 -32.43 19.27 4.67
N VAL A 29 -31.37 18.48 4.52
CA VAL A 29 -31.32 17.48 3.43
C VAL A 29 -32.19 16.28 3.81
N PRO A 30 -33.30 16.00 3.09
CA PRO A 30 -34.17 14.88 3.40
C PRO A 30 -33.43 13.55 3.23
N GLU A 31 -33.71 12.61 4.13
CA GLU A 31 -33.20 11.24 4.07
C GLU A 31 -33.61 10.55 2.76
N GLY A 32 -32.76 9.66 2.25
CA GLY A 32 -33.05 8.85 1.06
C GLY A 32 -32.16 9.19 -0.16
N PRO A 33 -32.71 9.28 -1.39
CA PRO A 33 -31.92 9.34 -2.62
C PRO A 33 -30.92 10.50 -2.70
N LEU A 34 -31.22 11.63 -2.05
CA LEU A 34 -30.32 12.79 -2.05
C LEU A 34 -29.03 12.53 -1.27
N TRP A 35 -29.10 11.74 -0.20
CA TRP A 35 -27.91 11.36 0.56
C TRP A 35 -27.00 10.46 -0.27
N SER A 36 -27.56 9.51 -1.01
CA SER A 36 -26.78 8.65 -1.92
C SER A 36 -26.12 9.46 -3.04
N LYS A 37 -26.80 10.49 -3.57
CA LYS A 37 -26.22 11.39 -4.57
C LYS A 37 -25.06 12.21 -3.99
N LEU A 38 -25.22 12.75 -2.78
CA LEU A 38 -24.14 13.45 -2.10
C LEU A 38 -22.96 12.51 -1.82
N GLN A 39 -23.22 11.29 -1.35
CA GLN A 39 -22.18 10.28 -1.09
C GLN A 39 -21.41 9.86 -2.36
N SER A 40 -22.05 9.90 -3.53
CA SER A 40 -21.41 9.63 -4.81
C SER A 40 -20.71 10.85 -5.43
N GLY A 41 -20.64 11.98 -4.71
CA GLY A 41 -19.97 13.20 -5.17
C GLY A 41 -20.85 14.10 -6.04
N GLN A 42 -22.17 13.87 -6.10
CA GLN A 42 -23.10 14.72 -6.85
C GLN A 42 -23.70 15.79 -5.95
N SER A 43 -23.72 17.03 -6.43
CA SER A 43 -24.47 18.11 -5.76
C SER A 43 -25.97 17.87 -5.89
N VAL A 44 -26.73 18.22 -4.86
CA VAL A 44 -28.20 18.08 -4.84
C VAL A 44 -28.87 19.43 -4.67
N LYS A 45 -29.99 19.62 -5.36
CA LYS A 45 -30.86 20.79 -5.21
C LYS A 45 -32.01 20.44 -4.27
N LEU A 46 -32.24 21.27 -3.26
CA LEU A 46 -33.34 21.14 -2.30
C LEU A 46 -34.60 21.85 -2.81
N PRO A 47 -35.79 21.56 -2.22
CA PRO A 47 -37.04 22.23 -2.60
C PRO A 47 -37.05 23.75 -2.38
N ASP A 48 -36.19 24.25 -1.48
CA ASP A 48 -35.98 25.68 -1.23
C ASP A 48 -34.92 26.31 -2.15
N GLU A 49 -34.64 25.66 -3.29
CA GLU A 49 -33.69 26.09 -4.31
C GLU A 49 -32.20 26.05 -3.90
N ARG A 50 -31.87 25.71 -2.64
CA ARG A 50 -30.47 25.59 -2.21
C ARG A 50 -29.75 24.42 -2.89
N ILE A 51 -28.51 24.65 -3.31
CA ILE A 51 -27.61 23.61 -3.83
C ILE A 51 -26.66 23.18 -2.73
N ILE A 52 -26.74 21.91 -2.34
CA ILE A 52 -25.86 21.30 -1.36
C ILE A 52 -24.77 20.52 -2.10
N LYS A 53 -23.52 20.86 -1.82
CA LYS A 53 -22.35 20.14 -2.34
C LYS A 53 -21.93 19.01 -1.39
N PRO A 54 -21.35 17.91 -1.93
CA PRO A 54 -20.84 16.80 -1.12
C PRO A 54 -19.90 17.24 -0.01
N GLU A 55 -18.98 18.17 -0.28
CA GLU A 55 -17.95 18.59 0.68
C GLU A 55 -18.54 19.31 1.90
N THR A 56 -19.78 19.80 1.78
CA THR A 56 -20.51 20.37 2.92
C THR A 56 -20.92 19.28 3.90
N ILE A 57 -21.13 18.03 3.48
CA ILE A 57 -21.65 16.94 4.31
C ILE A 57 -20.62 15.84 4.57
N LEU A 58 -19.78 15.55 3.59
CA LEU A 58 -18.78 14.50 3.68
C LEU A 58 -17.55 14.99 4.46
N GLY A 59 -16.97 14.09 5.25
CA GLY A 59 -15.63 14.28 5.81
C GLY A 59 -14.54 14.24 4.73
N ALA A 60 -13.27 14.28 5.16
CA ALA A 60 -12.14 14.13 4.27
C ALA A 60 -12.22 12.82 3.45
N PRO A 61 -11.76 12.80 2.19
CA PRO A 61 -11.62 11.57 1.43
C PRO A 61 -10.78 10.55 2.20
N ARG A 62 -11.21 9.29 2.17
CA ARG A 62 -10.49 8.20 2.84
C ARG A 62 -9.64 7.48 1.81
N PRO A 63 -8.32 7.35 2.04
CA PRO A 63 -7.45 6.73 1.06
C PRO A 63 -7.88 5.27 0.78
N GLY A 64 -7.72 4.86 -0.47
CA GLY A 64 -7.74 3.46 -0.86
C GLY A 64 -6.43 2.77 -0.47
N ARG A 65 -6.37 1.46 -0.67
CA ARG A 65 -5.15 0.69 -0.46
C ARG A 65 -4.10 0.94 -1.55
N LYS A 66 -2.83 0.84 -1.18
CA LYS A 66 -1.70 0.85 -2.10
C LYS A 66 -0.82 -0.38 -1.86
N ILE A 67 -0.65 -1.19 -2.89
CA ILE A 67 0.25 -2.35 -2.90
C ILE A 67 1.32 -2.12 -3.95
N VAL A 68 2.58 -2.34 -3.62
CA VAL A 68 3.68 -2.29 -4.57
C VAL A 68 4.34 -3.66 -4.68
N TYR A 69 4.52 -4.13 -5.91
CA TYR A 69 5.25 -5.36 -6.21
C TYR A 69 6.42 -5.02 -7.13
N THR A 70 7.63 -5.29 -6.66
CA THR A 70 8.87 -4.88 -7.34
C THR A 70 9.22 -5.68 -8.57
N GLY A 71 8.83 -6.96 -8.63
CA GLY A 71 9.53 -7.95 -9.44
C GLY A 71 10.99 -8.11 -9.01
N ASP A 72 11.80 -8.72 -9.87
CA ASP A 72 13.24 -8.86 -9.64
C ASP A 72 13.93 -7.52 -9.82
N THR A 73 14.71 -7.12 -8.82
CA THR A 73 15.42 -5.85 -8.79
C THR A 73 16.54 -5.86 -7.76
N GLY A 74 17.60 -5.09 -8.06
CA GLY A 74 18.56 -4.64 -7.06
C GLY A 74 18.06 -3.36 -6.34
N PRO A 75 18.90 -2.79 -5.45
CA PRO A 75 18.62 -1.54 -4.76
C PRO A 75 18.22 -0.43 -5.74
N SER A 76 17.06 0.19 -5.52
CA SER A 76 16.52 1.19 -6.43
C SER A 76 15.74 2.27 -5.69
N GLU A 77 16.23 3.51 -5.77
CA GLU A 77 15.49 4.68 -5.26
C GLU A 77 14.15 4.88 -5.95
N LYS A 78 14.01 4.42 -7.20
CA LYS A 78 12.74 4.46 -7.93
C LYS A 78 11.70 3.58 -7.27
N ILE A 79 12.10 2.43 -6.73
CA ILE A 79 11.21 1.55 -5.95
C ILE A 79 10.82 2.23 -4.64
N ALA A 80 11.75 2.87 -3.93
CA ALA A 80 11.43 3.61 -2.71
C ALA A 80 10.38 4.72 -2.97
N LYS A 81 10.55 5.49 -4.05
CA LYS A 81 9.56 6.50 -4.48
C LYS A 81 8.23 5.88 -4.87
N LEU A 82 8.24 4.78 -5.63
CA LEU A 82 7.01 4.09 -6.03
C LEU A 82 6.25 3.54 -4.81
N ALA A 83 6.97 3.02 -3.82
CA ALA A 83 6.44 2.40 -2.61
C ALA A 83 6.04 3.39 -1.52
N GLU A 84 6.24 4.70 -1.71
CA GLU A 84 5.98 5.70 -0.68
C GLU A 84 4.54 5.59 -0.11
N PHE A 85 4.43 5.43 1.21
CA PHE A 85 3.18 5.22 1.95
C PHE A 85 2.33 4.02 1.50
N ALA A 86 2.93 3.00 0.87
CA ALA A 86 2.22 1.78 0.52
C ALA A 86 1.77 1.01 1.78
N ASP A 87 0.58 0.42 1.72
CA ASP A 87 0.12 -0.50 2.77
C ASP A 87 0.94 -1.80 2.74
N LEU A 88 1.32 -2.25 1.55
CA LEU A 88 2.14 -3.44 1.37
C LEU A 88 3.20 -3.24 0.29
N LEU A 89 4.44 -3.57 0.62
CA LEU A 89 5.53 -3.75 -0.31
C LEU A 89 5.88 -5.23 -0.41
N ILE A 90 5.73 -5.81 -1.59
CA ILE A 90 6.20 -7.16 -1.95
C ILE A 90 7.53 -6.98 -2.68
N HIS A 91 8.62 -7.36 -2.02
CA HIS A 91 9.98 -7.14 -2.52
C HIS A 91 10.73 -8.47 -2.62
N GLU A 92 11.54 -8.64 -3.66
CA GLU A 92 12.45 -9.78 -3.73
C GLU A 92 13.55 -9.70 -2.67
N ALA A 93 13.98 -10.85 -2.17
CA ALA A 93 15.13 -10.99 -1.30
C ALA A 93 15.85 -12.31 -1.62
N THR A 94 16.43 -12.37 -2.82
CA THR A 94 16.97 -13.60 -3.40
C THR A 94 18.12 -14.18 -2.56
N PHE A 95 18.95 -13.33 -1.96
CA PHE A 95 20.13 -13.72 -1.21
C PHE A 95 20.19 -13.06 0.17
N GLU A 96 20.74 -13.77 1.14
CA GLU A 96 21.07 -13.22 2.46
C GLU A 96 22.09 -12.09 2.39
N ASP A 97 22.18 -11.28 3.45
CA ASP A 97 23.02 -10.09 3.48
C ASP A 97 24.52 -10.39 3.27
N GLU A 98 25.00 -11.57 3.66
CA GLU A 98 26.38 -12.02 3.47
C GLU A 98 26.74 -12.19 1.99
N MET A 99 25.73 -12.33 1.12
CA MET A 99 25.87 -12.49 -0.33
C MET A 99 25.57 -11.19 -1.09
N ASN A 100 25.70 -10.04 -0.43
CA ASN A 100 25.42 -8.72 -0.97
C ASN A 100 26.07 -8.46 -2.34
N GLU A 101 27.36 -8.76 -2.49
CA GLU A 101 28.08 -8.57 -3.76
C GLU A 101 27.42 -9.35 -4.89
N ARG A 102 27.10 -10.62 -4.63
CA ARG A 102 26.42 -11.50 -5.59
C ARG A 102 25.02 -11.00 -5.93
N ALA A 103 24.28 -10.52 -4.94
CA ALA A 103 22.95 -9.96 -5.16
C ALA A 103 23.02 -8.77 -6.14
N ILE A 104 23.97 -7.86 -5.94
CA ILE A 104 24.15 -6.70 -6.83
C ILE A 104 24.57 -7.15 -8.24
N GLU A 105 25.54 -8.06 -8.34
CA GLU A 105 26.03 -8.60 -9.62
C GLU A 105 24.91 -9.25 -10.44
N ASP A 106 24.06 -10.04 -9.79
CA ASP A 106 22.93 -10.73 -10.46
C ASP A 106 21.69 -9.81 -10.61
N GLY A 107 21.77 -8.56 -10.15
CA GLY A 107 20.70 -7.58 -10.25
C GLY A 107 19.49 -7.88 -9.36
N HIS A 108 19.75 -8.49 -8.19
CA HIS A 108 18.84 -8.88 -7.12
C HIS A 108 19.08 -8.09 -5.82
N SER A 109 18.25 -8.34 -4.81
CA SER A 109 18.32 -7.66 -3.51
C SER A 109 18.53 -8.62 -2.34
N THR A 110 19.09 -8.08 -1.25
CA THR A 110 19.14 -8.76 0.05
C THR A 110 17.98 -8.32 0.95
N PRO A 111 17.67 -9.07 2.03
CA PRO A 111 16.66 -8.68 3.01
C PRO A 111 16.88 -7.29 3.61
N SER A 112 18.12 -6.93 3.97
CA SER A 112 18.39 -5.59 4.51
C SER A 112 18.19 -4.48 3.48
N MET A 113 18.42 -4.74 2.19
CA MET A 113 18.13 -3.78 1.12
C MET A 113 16.62 -3.54 0.99
N ALA A 114 15.84 -4.62 0.92
CA ALA A 114 14.38 -4.55 0.86
C ALA A 114 13.81 -3.84 2.10
N ALA A 115 14.30 -4.19 3.29
CA ALA A 115 13.90 -3.57 4.56
C ALA A 115 14.25 -2.08 4.63
N LYS A 116 15.40 -1.67 4.08
CA LYS A 116 15.78 -0.26 4.00
C LYS A 116 14.83 0.52 3.08
N ILE A 117 14.45 -0.05 1.93
CA ILE A 117 13.47 0.53 1.02
C ILE A 117 12.12 0.68 1.72
N ALA A 118 11.64 -0.38 2.38
CA ALA A 118 10.39 -0.36 3.14
C ALA A 118 10.38 0.75 4.20
N LYS A 119 11.46 0.88 4.97
CA LYS A 119 11.61 1.91 6.00
C LYS A 119 11.62 3.32 5.43
N VAL A 120 12.41 3.58 4.38
CA VAL A 120 12.51 4.90 3.75
C VAL A 120 11.18 5.31 3.11
N ALA A 121 10.51 4.37 2.45
CA ALA A 121 9.21 4.59 1.82
C ALA A 121 8.05 4.68 2.83
N SER A 122 8.30 4.50 4.13
CA SER A 122 7.26 4.51 5.17
C SER A 122 6.10 3.57 4.85
N VAL A 123 6.41 2.37 4.33
CA VAL A 123 5.37 1.36 4.06
C VAL A 123 4.83 0.81 5.36
N LYS A 124 3.60 0.29 5.35
CA LYS A 124 3.05 -0.37 6.54
C LYS A 124 3.63 -1.77 6.71
N HIS A 125 3.58 -2.60 5.67
CA HIS A 125 4.06 -3.98 5.70
C HIS A 125 5.08 -4.27 4.58
N LEU A 126 6.06 -5.12 4.87
CA LEU A 126 7.00 -5.68 3.92
C LEU A 126 6.80 -7.19 3.82
N VAL A 127 6.75 -7.72 2.60
CA VAL A 127 6.80 -9.16 2.34
C VAL A 127 8.02 -9.45 1.48
N LEU A 128 8.89 -10.31 1.98
CA LEU A 128 10.03 -10.84 1.24
C LEU A 128 9.58 -12.03 0.39
N THR A 129 9.91 -12.02 -0.90
CA THR A 129 9.60 -13.11 -1.83
C THR A 129 10.80 -13.41 -2.74
N HIS A 130 10.62 -14.28 -3.74
CA HIS A 130 11.65 -14.70 -4.69
C HIS A 130 12.90 -15.25 -3.99
N ILE A 131 12.66 -16.18 -3.07
CA ILE A 131 13.70 -16.75 -2.21
C ILE A 131 14.47 -17.81 -3.00
N SER A 132 15.81 -17.75 -2.97
CA SER A 132 16.62 -18.77 -3.63
C SER A 132 16.39 -20.15 -3.02
N ALA A 133 16.21 -21.17 -3.87
CA ALA A 133 16.03 -22.57 -3.46
C ALA A 133 17.22 -23.17 -2.67
N ARG A 134 18.33 -22.43 -2.54
CA ARG A 134 19.47 -22.80 -1.68
C ARG A 134 19.09 -22.86 -0.20
N TYR A 135 18.09 -22.08 0.22
CA TYR A 135 17.69 -21.99 1.61
C TYR A 135 16.75 -23.15 1.95
N LYS A 136 17.25 -24.08 2.77
CA LYS A 136 16.39 -25.10 3.40
C LYS A 136 15.49 -24.49 4.48
N ASN A 137 16.00 -23.46 5.16
CA ASN A 137 15.25 -22.60 6.06
C ASN A 137 15.58 -21.15 5.71
N ALA A 138 14.56 -20.40 5.27
CA ALA A 138 14.69 -19.00 4.87
C ALA A 138 14.43 -18.01 6.03
N ASP A 139 14.26 -18.49 7.27
CA ASP A 139 14.13 -17.67 8.48
C ASP A 139 15.26 -16.66 8.63
N VAL A 140 16.48 -17.02 8.19
CA VAL A 140 17.64 -16.11 8.20
C VAL A 140 17.32 -14.80 7.47
N LEU A 141 16.61 -14.86 6.35
CA LEU A 141 16.21 -13.70 5.55
C LEU A 141 15.23 -12.82 6.31
N LEU A 142 14.25 -13.46 6.96
CA LEU A 142 13.26 -12.77 7.78
C LEU A 142 13.93 -12.05 8.96
N GLN A 143 14.85 -12.71 9.66
CA GLN A 143 15.58 -12.13 10.78
C GLN A 143 16.45 -10.94 10.34
N GLN A 144 17.12 -11.05 9.20
CA GLN A 144 17.92 -9.97 8.63
C GLN A 144 17.07 -8.73 8.32
N ALA A 145 15.95 -8.89 7.61
CA ALA A 145 15.06 -7.76 7.33
C ALA A 145 14.46 -7.15 8.59
N LYS A 146 14.05 -7.97 9.57
CA LYS A 146 13.43 -7.50 10.82
C LYS A 146 14.36 -6.65 11.69
N LYS A 147 15.68 -6.75 11.54
CA LYS A 147 16.64 -5.83 12.19
C LYS A 147 16.41 -4.37 11.77
N THR A 148 15.97 -4.15 10.52
CA THR A 148 15.76 -2.81 9.96
C THR A 148 14.28 -2.42 9.93
N PHE A 149 13.39 -3.37 9.61
CA PHE A 149 11.95 -3.14 9.46
C PHE A 149 11.16 -4.27 10.12
N VAL A 150 10.62 -4.03 11.32
CA VAL A 150 10.01 -5.08 12.15
C VAL A 150 8.76 -5.71 11.53
N ASN A 151 7.98 -4.92 10.78
CA ASN A 151 6.72 -5.36 10.17
C ASN A 151 6.97 -6.07 8.83
N THR A 152 7.79 -7.13 8.90
CA THR A 152 8.19 -7.95 7.76
C THR A 152 7.63 -9.36 7.90
N ASN A 153 7.13 -9.89 6.78
CA ASN A 153 6.76 -11.28 6.59
C ASN A 153 7.65 -11.92 5.53
N LEU A 154 7.86 -13.23 5.65
CA LEU A 154 8.47 -14.05 4.62
C LEU A 154 7.34 -14.73 3.84
N ALA A 155 7.34 -14.62 2.52
CA ALA A 155 6.37 -15.30 1.68
C ALA A 155 6.65 -16.81 1.66
N GLU A 156 5.57 -17.58 1.72
CA GLU A 156 5.56 -19.03 1.51
C GLU A 156 4.45 -19.36 0.51
N ASP A 157 4.57 -20.51 -0.14
CA ASP A 157 3.53 -20.99 -1.05
C ASP A 157 2.18 -21.02 -0.33
N PHE A 158 1.15 -20.46 -0.99
CA PHE A 158 -0.21 -20.31 -0.47
C PHE A 158 -0.40 -19.34 0.70
N LEU A 159 0.62 -18.57 1.11
CA LEU A 159 0.44 -17.50 2.08
C LEU A 159 -0.65 -16.52 1.62
N ARG A 160 -1.57 -16.20 2.53
CA ARG A 160 -2.62 -15.19 2.31
C ARG A 160 -2.47 -14.08 3.33
N LEU A 161 -2.52 -12.84 2.86
CA LEU A 161 -2.49 -11.65 3.69
C LEU A 161 -3.76 -10.84 3.44
N GLU A 162 -4.41 -10.43 4.52
CA GLU A 162 -5.54 -9.52 4.46
C GLU A 162 -5.03 -8.10 4.69
N LEU A 163 -5.36 -7.19 3.76
CA LEU A 163 -5.04 -5.77 3.87
C LEU A 163 -6.32 -5.00 4.16
N PRO A 164 -6.60 -4.69 5.44
CA PRO A 164 -7.77 -3.90 5.79
C PRO A 164 -7.63 -2.47 5.23
N LEU A 165 -8.77 -1.85 4.95
CA LEU A 165 -8.80 -0.44 4.61
C LEU A 165 -8.40 0.38 5.84
N ASN A 166 -7.64 1.45 5.64
CA ASN A 166 -7.41 2.38 6.73
C ASN A 166 -8.75 3.01 7.13
N GLU A 167 -9.05 2.97 8.42
CA GLU A 167 -10.30 3.50 8.99
C GLU A 167 -10.18 4.97 9.42
N ASP A 168 -8.94 5.43 9.58
CA ASP A 168 -8.55 6.81 9.93
C ASP A 168 -9.01 7.83 8.88
#